data_AF-A0A1X6NR48-F1
#
_entry.id   AF-A0A1X6NR48-F1
#
_cell.length_a   1.000
_cell.length_b   1.000
_cell.length_c   1.000
_cell.angle_alpha   90.00
_cell.angle_beta   90.00
_cell.angle_gamma   90.00
#
_symmetry.space_group_name_H-M   'P 1'
#
loop_
_entity.id
_entity.type
_entity.pdbx_description
1 polymer ?
#
loop_
_entity_poly.entity_id
_entity_poly.type
_entity_poly.pdbx_seq_one_letter_code
_entity_poly.pdbx_strand_id
1 'polypeptide(L)'
;MPPPRVAFADGAGAAVRSDVVRLPPGAIPTREPGPARRDLTVVWVVDASDRRAPKLLSTTRLQGGYVSSRSVGGVARLVLVASPPSGRNLPFRSPGERPRPGRHVVGLSEAQAEAVNKALVRATTLEDWFPRFRTEPAGDTRGGITTGYVASCTRTYRPAAFAGFDVLSIVTLPLDADAPSSSLGSGTAIFSDGNTVYSSIGSVYVATTNYREAVRPIPIFVRPGNGGRTTTSEPAPTPDNDGPRFNTSIHQFDVDNGTEGATYRGSGVVGGSVLNQFSMHENNGTFYVATTLGAPWWRSRNTSVSEITALRRAAGAPASGPSPLTEVGKVGNLGRGERIYAVRYIGAAAYVVTFRQVDPLYIISLTDMVATGELKIPGFSSYLHPVGPGRLLGVGQDATETGRTTGVKVTLFDVSDVRAPRELATWAEPDFASSSSVQWDHRAFLYWEPRRLAVLPVSSYGRDTFRGAVVLRLGDAVITEAGRVTHAPLKSGRSASGIDRTFVIGREWLWTRSRDRFQVQSLAALRVSGSVVFGPAPGAEAA
;
A
#
# COMPACT_ATOMS: atom_id res chain seq x y z
N MET A 1 2.29 41.69 -4.09
CA MET A 1 0.93 41.96 -4.63
C MET A 1 -0.09 41.29 -3.72
N PRO A 2 -1.23 41.93 -3.40
CA PRO A 2 -2.36 41.21 -2.82
C PRO A 2 -2.87 40.13 -3.80
N PRO A 3 -3.36 38.98 -3.32
CA PRO A 3 -3.82 37.89 -4.19
C PRO A 3 -5.03 38.31 -5.05
N PRO A 4 -5.20 37.73 -6.25
CA PRO A 4 -6.27 38.10 -7.16
C PRO A 4 -7.65 37.78 -6.55
N ARG A 5 -8.54 38.79 -6.55
CA ARG A 5 -9.95 38.62 -6.19
C ARG A 5 -10.71 38.10 -7.41
N VAL A 6 -11.24 36.88 -7.36
CA VAL A 6 -12.13 36.37 -8.41
C VAL A 6 -13.57 36.68 -8.03
N ALA A 7 -14.20 37.57 -8.79
CA ALA A 7 -15.63 37.85 -8.73
C ALA A 7 -16.34 37.13 -9.88
N PHE A 8 -17.46 36.47 -9.60
CA PHE A 8 -18.35 35.93 -10.61
C PHE A 8 -19.67 36.70 -10.57
N ALA A 9 -20.15 37.11 -11.74
CA ALA A 9 -21.52 37.56 -11.91
C ALA A 9 -22.41 36.33 -12.04
N ASP A 10 -23.52 36.29 -11.31
CA ASP A 10 -24.60 35.39 -11.69
C ASP A 10 -25.25 35.86 -13.00
N GLY A 11 -26.01 34.99 -13.65
CA GLY A 11 -26.74 35.31 -14.90
C GLY A 11 -27.80 36.42 -14.76
N ALA A 12 -27.87 37.10 -13.61
CA ALA A 12 -28.72 38.26 -13.33
C ALA A 12 -27.91 39.55 -13.02
N GLY A 13 -26.57 39.53 -13.15
CA GLY A 13 -25.73 40.72 -13.00
C GLY A 13 -25.43 41.11 -11.55
N ALA A 14 -25.74 40.28 -10.56
CA ALA A 14 -25.35 40.53 -9.18
C ALA A 14 -23.95 39.94 -8.89
N ALA A 15 -23.04 40.79 -8.41
CA ALA A 15 -21.71 40.37 -7.99
C ALA A 15 -21.79 39.47 -6.75
N VAL A 16 -21.50 38.17 -6.91
CA VAL A 16 -21.34 37.27 -5.77
C VAL A 16 -19.98 37.60 -5.14
N ARG A 17 -20.00 38.28 -3.98
CA ARG A 17 -18.79 38.48 -3.17
C ARG A 17 -18.30 37.11 -2.70
N SER A 18 -17.18 36.65 -3.26
CA SER A 18 -16.42 35.54 -2.70
C SER A 18 -15.76 36.04 -1.42
N ASP A 19 -16.37 35.73 -0.28
CA ASP A 19 -15.73 35.96 1.00
C ASP A 19 -14.48 35.06 1.09
N VAL A 20 -13.34 35.65 0.70
CA VAL A 20 -11.98 35.41 1.19
C VAL A 20 -11.57 33.94 1.30
N VAL A 21 -11.04 33.38 0.21
CA VAL A 21 -10.07 32.27 0.33
C VAL A 21 -8.70 32.88 0.59
N ARG A 22 -8.31 33.01 1.86
CA ARG A 22 -6.90 33.21 2.24
C ARG A 22 -6.27 31.84 2.36
N LEU A 23 -5.43 31.47 1.40
CA LEU A 23 -4.56 30.30 1.51
C LEU A 23 -3.45 30.65 2.52
N PRO A 24 -3.32 29.95 3.65
CA PRO A 24 -2.14 30.09 4.49
C PRO A 24 -0.91 29.61 3.70
N PRO A 25 0.25 30.29 3.78
CA PRO A 25 1.47 29.80 3.17
C PRO A 25 1.77 28.38 3.64
N GLY A 26 2.12 27.48 2.71
CA GLY A 26 2.48 26.09 2.96
C GLY A 26 3.81 25.92 3.70
N ALA A 27 3.91 26.49 4.90
CA ALA A 27 5.08 26.32 5.76
C ALA A 27 5.20 24.86 6.18
N ILE A 28 6.39 24.27 5.97
CA ILE A 28 6.72 22.96 6.53
C ILE A 28 6.62 23.10 8.06
N PRO A 29 5.79 22.30 8.75
CA PRO A 29 5.70 22.36 10.19
C PRO A 29 7.09 22.19 10.81
N THR A 30 7.51 23.17 11.62
CA THR A 30 8.78 23.12 12.35
C THR A 30 8.73 22.19 13.56
N ARG A 31 7.51 21.81 14.00
CA ARG A 31 7.26 20.93 15.14
C ARG A 31 6.76 19.56 14.67
N GLU A 32 7.11 18.51 15.40
CA GLU A 32 6.58 17.16 15.16
C GLU A 32 5.06 17.19 15.12
N PRO A 33 4.42 16.65 14.07
CA PRO A 33 2.98 16.56 14.02
C PRO A 33 2.49 15.60 15.10
N GLY A 34 1.37 15.95 15.74
CA GLY A 34 0.63 14.97 16.52
C GLY A 34 0.21 13.78 15.65
N PRO A 35 -0.09 12.61 16.24
CA PRO A 35 -0.29 11.32 15.56
C PRO A 35 -1.43 11.26 14.53
N ALA A 36 -2.18 12.35 14.33
CA ALA A 36 -3.35 12.43 13.44
C ALA A 36 -3.07 13.04 12.05
N ARG A 37 -1.87 13.58 11.77
CA ARG A 37 -1.57 14.17 10.45
C ARG A 37 -0.86 13.17 9.55
N ARG A 38 -1.55 12.68 8.51
CA ARG A 38 -0.99 11.78 7.47
C ARG A 38 -0.11 12.51 6.44
N ASP A 39 0.09 13.82 6.60
CA ASP A 39 0.67 14.68 5.55
C ASP A 39 2.14 15.01 5.78
N LEU A 40 2.83 14.30 6.68
CA LEU A 40 4.26 14.52 6.95
C LEU A 40 4.97 13.20 7.26
N THR A 41 6.08 12.98 6.57
CA THR A 41 7.03 11.89 6.82
C THR A 41 8.29 12.46 7.47
N VAL A 42 8.75 11.85 8.56
CA VAL A 42 10.02 12.20 9.22
C VAL A 42 11.00 11.07 9.00
N VAL A 43 12.19 11.40 8.50
CA VAL A 43 13.29 10.47 8.27
C VAL A 43 14.45 10.88 9.16
N TRP A 44 14.91 9.95 9.98
CA TRP A 44 16.12 10.08 10.77
C TRP A 44 17.23 9.26 10.12
N VAL A 45 18.35 9.90 9.81
CA VAL A 45 19.56 9.21 9.36
C VAL A 45 20.47 9.06 10.57
N VAL A 46 20.85 7.83 10.92
CA VAL A 46 21.64 7.52 12.09
C VAL A 46 22.88 6.74 11.66
N ASP A 47 24.06 7.24 12.03
CA ASP A 47 25.31 6.49 11.96
C ASP A 47 25.29 5.42 13.05
N ALA A 48 25.29 4.16 12.61
CA ALA A 48 25.33 2.99 13.47
C ALA A 48 26.66 2.21 13.35
N SER A 49 27.70 2.85 12.81
CA SER A 49 29.03 2.24 12.67
C SER A 49 29.62 1.86 14.03
N ASP A 50 29.47 2.74 15.02
CA ASP A 50 29.63 2.37 16.43
C ASP A 50 28.29 1.95 17.04
N ARG A 51 28.10 0.64 17.15
CA ARG A 51 26.89 0.04 17.73
C ARG A 51 26.64 0.42 19.19
N ARG A 52 27.68 0.89 19.90
CA ARG A 52 27.59 1.32 21.31
C ARG A 52 27.25 2.80 21.46
N ALA A 53 27.41 3.58 20.40
CA ALA A 53 27.17 5.02 20.40
C ALA A 53 26.61 5.49 19.05
N PRO A 54 25.39 5.06 18.67
CA PRO A 54 24.77 5.51 17.43
C PRO A 54 24.58 7.04 17.47
N LYS A 55 24.91 7.71 16.36
CA LYS A 55 24.82 9.17 16.26
C LYS A 55 23.77 9.53 15.23
N LEU A 56 22.79 10.34 15.61
CA LEU A 56 21.92 11.00 14.64
C LEU A 56 22.81 11.86 13.74
N LEU A 57 22.64 11.75 12.43
CA LEU A 57 23.32 12.57 11.43
C LEU A 57 22.42 13.68 10.91
N SER A 58 21.15 13.36 10.64
CA SER A 58 20.19 14.35 10.16
C SER A 58 18.74 13.94 10.42
N THR A 59 17.87 14.95 10.46
CA THR A 59 16.41 14.81 10.47
C THR A 59 15.83 15.49 9.25
N THR A 60 15.19 14.72 8.38
CA THR A 60 14.49 15.23 7.20
C THR A 60 13.00 15.13 7.42
N ARG A 61 12.28 16.25 7.26
CA ARG A 61 10.82 16.32 7.23
C ARG A 61 10.37 16.49 5.80
N LEU A 62 9.56 15.56 5.31
CA LEU A 62 9.04 15.49 3.94
C LEU A 62 7.53 15.66 4.00
N GLN A 63 6.97 16.61 3.25
CA GLN A 63 5.52 16.69 3.09
C GLN A 63 5.00 15.48 2.31
N GLY A 64 3.87 14.93 2.77
CA GLY A 64 3.25 13.72 2.25
C GLY A 64 3.34 12.53 3.18
N GLY A 65 2.40 11.62 2.98
CA GLY A 65 2.33 10.35 3.69
C GLY A 65 3.29 9.33 3.10
N TYR A 66 3.98 8.60 3.97
CA TYR A 66 4.79 7.45 3.60
C TYR A 66 3.92 6.31 3.10
N VAL A 67 4.22 5.81 1.89
CA VAL A 67 3.56 4.62 1.32
C VAL A 67 4.44 3.39 1.49
N SER A 68 5.68 3.47 1.00
CA SER A 68 6.66 2.39 1.09
C SER A 68 8.07 2.92 0.87
N SER A 69 9.07 2.11 1.20
CA SER A 69 10.46 2.37 0.83
C SER A 69 11.18 1.07 0.51
N ARG A 70 12.22 1.18 -0.31
CA ARG A 70 13.16 0.11 -0.57
C ARG A 70 14.57 0.65 -0.58
N SER A 71 15.50 -0.09 0.04
CA SER A 71 16.92 0.15 -0.13
C SER A 71 17.49 -0.81 -1.18
N VAL A 72 18.24 -0.28 -2.13
CA VAL A 72 19.01 -1.05 -3.13
C VAL A 72 20.36 -0.35 -3.29
N GLY A 73 21.46 -1.11 -3.21
CA GLY A 73 22.81 -0.58 -3.45
C GLY A 73 23.21 0.60 -2.56
N GLY A 74 22.81 0.60 -1.27
CA GLY A 74 23.12 1.69 -0.34
C GLY A 74 22.21 2.92 -0.47
N VAL A 75 21.18 2.87 -1.32
CA VAL A 75 20.28 3.99 -1.57
C VAL A 75 18.85 3.62 -1.19
N ALA A 76 18.26 4.36 -0.26
CA ALA A 76 16.85 4.27 0.07
C ALA A 76 16.00 5.10 -0.90
N ARG A 77 15.03 4.46 -1.55
CA ARG A 77 13.98 5.12 -2.32
C ARG A 77 12.70 5.13 -1.50
N LEU A 78 12.18 6.32 -1.22
CA LEU A 78 10.95 6.52 -0.45
C LEU A 78 9.84 6.92 -1.41
N VAL A 79 8.72 6.23 -1.33
CA VAL A 79 7.50 6.56 -2.08
C VAL A 79 6.56 7.30 -1.15
N LEU A 80 6.29 8.56 -1.50
CA LEU A 80 5.46 9.47 -0.73
C LEU A 80 4.27 9.90 -1.58
N VAL A 81 3.12 10.10 -0.94
CA VAL A 81 1.95 10.70 -1.56
C VAL A 81 1.54 11.91 -0.76
N ALA A 82 1.53 13.06 -1.40
CA ALA A 82 1.07 14.30 -0.79
C ALA A 82 -0.24 14.71 -1.46
N SER A 83 -1.29 14.81 -0.67
CA SER A 83 -2.54 15.38 -1.15
C SER A 83 -2.42 16.89 -1.25
N PRO A 84 -2.96 17.51 -2.31
CA PRO A 84 -3.08 18.95 -2.34
C PRO A 84 -3.95 19.43 -1.17
N PRO A 85 -3.83 20.70 -0.77
CA PRO A 85 -4.65 21.30 0.26
C PRO A 85 -6.11 21.02 -0.08
N SER A 86 -6.83 20.43 0.85
CA SER A 86 -8.25 20.08 0.66
C SER A 86 -9.12 20.79 1.69
N GLY A 87 -10.43 20.76 1.50
CA GLY A 87 -11.38 21.38 2.40
C GLY A 87 -11.33 22.90 2.34
N ARG A 88 -11.01 23.57 3.46
CA ARG A 88 -11.02 25.05 3.54
C ARG A 88 -9.96 25.73 2.66
N ASN A 89 -8.93 24.99 2.26
CA ASN A 89 -7.81 25.52 1.47
C ASN A 89 -8.02 25.40 -0.05
N LEU A 90 -8.79 24.44 -0.56
CA LEU A 90 -9.27 24.45 -1.95
C LEU A 90 -10.76 24.04 -1.90
N PRO A 91 -11.67 25.00 -1.69
CA PRO A 91 -13.09 24.71 -1.51
C PRO A 91 -13.75 24.46 -2.88
N PHE A 92 -13.46 23.30 -3.48
CA PHE A 92 -14.12 22.89 -4.71
C PHE A 92 -15.63 22.87 -4.52
N ARG A 93 -16.33 23.42 -5.50
CA ARG A 93 -17.78 23.46 -5.60
C ARG A 93 -18.29 22.27 -6.37
N SER A 94 -19.41 21.73 -5.91
CA SER A 94 -20.11 20.65 -6.60
C SER A 94 -21.38 21.18 -7.28
N PRO A 95 -21.83 20.56 -8.38
CA PRO A 95 -23.13 20.89 -8.97
C PRO A 95 -24.24 20.73 -7.92
N GLY A 96 -25.21 21.64 -7.90
CA GLY A 96 -26.34 21.61 -6.97
C GLY A 96 -26.02 22.03 -5.52
N GLU A 97 -24.79 22.44 -5.21
CA GLU A 97 -24.44 22.98 -3.89
C GLU A 97 -25.26 24.26 -3.62
N ARG A 98 -26.09 24.24 -2.58
CA ARG A 98 -26.88 25.40 -2.16
C ARG A 98 -26.04 26.29 -1.24
N PRO A 99 -26.07 27.62 -1.40
CA PRO A 99 -25.67 28.52 -0.32
C PRO A 99 -26.52 28.24 0.93
N ARG A 100 -25.96 28.50 2.13
CA ARG A 100 -26.54 28.23 3.46
C ARG A 100 -28.06 28.54 3.59
N PRO A 101 -28.77 27.93 4.56
CA PRO A 101 -30.24 28.03 4.67
C PRO A 101 -30.73 29.48 4.73
N GLY A 102 -31.77 29.82 3.95
CA GLY A 102 -32.46 31.11 4.01
C GLY A 102 -32.66 31.87 2.69
N ARG A 103 -32.13 31.38 1.56
CA ARG A 103 -32.44 31.93 0.22
C ARG A 103 -32.79 30.83 -0.78
N HIS A 104 -33.88 31.02 -1.53
CA HIS A 104 -34.16 30.27 -2.75
C HIS A 104 -33.15 30.68 -3.82
N VAL A 105 -31.97 30.04 -3.84
CA VAL A 105 -30.98 30.21 -4.90
C VAL A 105 -30.90 28.89 -5.65
N VAL A 106 -31.00 28.96 -6.99
CA VAL A 106 -30.71 27.85 -7.89
C VAL A 106 -29.26 27.41 -7.61
N GLY A 107 -29.05 26.14 -7.27
CA GLY A 107 -27.70 25.60 -7.04
C GLY A 107 -26.84 25.76 -8.30
N LEU A 108 -25.51 25.75 -8.12
CA LEU A 108 -24.59 25.89 -9.25
C LEU A 108 -24.85 24.80 -10.30
N SER A 109 -24.92 25.19 -11.58
CA SER A 109 -24.86 24.23 -12.69
C SER A 109 -23.48 23.57 -12.74
N GLU A 110 -23.35 22.46 -13.45
CA GLU A 110 -22.06 21.79 -13.66
C GLU A 110 -21.03 22.75 -14.26
N ALA A 111 -21.41 23.50 -15.30
CA ALA A 111 -20.54 24.49 -15.93
C ALA A 111 -20.12 25.62 -14.97
N GLN A 112 -21.01 26.06 -14.08
CA GLN A 112 -20.70 27.10 -13.08
C GLN A 112 -19.74 26.56 -12.01
N ALA A 113 -20.01 25.36 -11.47
CA ALA A 113 -19.14 24.71 -10.51
C ALA A 113 -17.73 24.48 -11.10
N GLU A 114 -17.67 24.01 -12.35
CA GLU A 114 -16.42 23.83 -13.08
C GLU A 114 -15.66 25.15 -13.29
N ALA A 115 -16.36 26.21 -13.71
CA ALA A 115 -15.74 27.53 -13.90
C ALA A 115 -15.16 28.09 -12.59
N VAL A 116 -15.89 27.95 -11.48
CA VAL A 116 -15.43 28.35 -10.14
C VAL A 116 -14.20 27.53 -9.74
N ASN A 117 -14.24 26.21 -9.90
CA ASN A 117 -13.13 25.32 -9.55
C ASN A 117 -11.88 25.63 -10.38
N LYS A 118 -12.03 25.86 -11.68
CA LYS A 118 -10.93 26.28 -12.56
C LYS A 118 -10.30 27.59 -12.11
N ALA A 119 -11.11 28.57 -11.69
CA ALA A 119 -10.58 29.83 -11.19
C ALA A 119 -9.88 29.69 -9.83
N LEU A 120 -10.40 28.83 -8.94
CA LEU A 120 -9.74 28.50 -7.68
C LEU A 120 -8.36 27.89 -7.93
N VAL A 121 -8.26 26.91 -8.84
CA VAL A 121 -6.96 26.31 -9.22
C VAL A 121 -6.02 27.36 -9.81
N ARG A 122 -6.50 28.24 -10.71
CA ARG A 122 -5.67 29.31 -11.30
C ARG A 122 -5.16 30.34 -10.29
N ALA A 123 -5.80 30.46 -9.12
CA ALA A 123 -5.38 31.36 -8.05
C ALA A 123 -4.34 30.74 -7.10
N THR A 124 -4.06 29.44 -7.22
CA THR A 124 -3.03 28.76 -6.42
C THR A 124 -1.63 28.95 -7.00
N THR A 125 -0.62 28.65 -6.17
CA THR A 125 0.80 28.70 -6.49
C THR A 125 1.41 27.29 -6.46
N LEU A 126 2.64 27.13 -6.95
CA LEU A 126 3.35 25.85 -6.87
C LEU A 126 3.49 25.34 -5.42
N GLU A 127 3.69 26.25 -4.46
CA GLU A 127 3.82 25.92 -3.03
C GLU A 127 2.56 25.28 -2.46
N ASP A 128 1.40 25.55 -3.04
CA ASP A 128 0.14 24.96 -2.61
C ASP A 128 0.05 23.50 -3.03
N TRP A 129 0.62 23.09 -4.16
CA TRP A 129 0.44 21.74 -4.70
C TRP A 129 1.63 20.82 -4.46
N PHE A 130 2.84 21.37 -4.41
CA PHE A 130 4.04 20.58 -4.60
C PHE A 130 4.77 20.26 -3.28
N PRO A 131 5.14 19.00 -3.02
CA PRO A 131 5.68 18.60 -1.72
C PRO A 131 7.06 19.22 -1.48
N ARG A 132 7.27 19.70 -0.26
CA ARG A 132 8.53 20.29 0.20
C ARG A 132 9.22 19.41 1.22
N PHE A 133 10.52 19.61 1.36
CA PHE A 133 11.34 18.97 2.38
C PHE A 133 12.11 20.00 3.21
N ARG A 134 12.45 19.61 4.43
CA ARG A 134 13.32 20.35 5.35
C ARG A 134 14.26 19.38 6.05
N THR A 135 15.55 19.52 5.81
CA THR A 135 16.60 18.71 6.41
C THR A 135 17.37 19.54 7.43
N GLU A 136 17.52 18.98 8.62
CA GLU A 136 18.31 19.55 9.71
C GLU A 136 19.46 18.58 10.03
N PRO A 137 20.73 19.01 9.99
CA PRO A 137 21.83 18.21 10.52
C PRO A 137 21.68 18.05 12.03
N ALA A 138 22.15 16.93 12.57
CA ALA A 138 22.21 16.72 14.00
C ALA A 138 23.34 17.55 14.63
N GLY A 139 23.09 18.16 15.79
CA GLY A 139 24.05 19.01 16.49
C GLY A 139 23.89 20.50 16.16
N ASP A 140 25.00 21.21 15.99
CA ASP A 140 24.99 22.67 15.78
C ASP A 140 24.32 23.05 14.45
N THR A 141 23.16 23.70 14.53
CA THR A 141 22.36 24.15 13.39
C THR A 141 23.00 25.29 12.59
N ARG A 142 24.17 25.80 13.02
CA ARG A 142 25.02 26.68 12.20
C ARG A 142 25.42 26.05 10.86
N GLY A 143 25.40 24.71 10.75
CA GLY A 143 25.60 23.96 9.50
C GLY A 143 24.51 24.17 8.43
N GLY A 144 23.44 24.91 8.75
CA GLY A 144 22.42 25.33 7.78
C GLY A 144 21.28 24.32 7.65
N ILE A 145 20.05 24.83 7.62
CA ILE A 145 18.84 24.06 7.32
C ILE A 145 18.67 24.03 5.81
N THR A 146 18.56 22.84 5.21
CA THR A 146 18.26 22.71 3.78
C THR A 146 16.76 22.59 3.57
N THR A 147 16.19 23.41 2.70
CA THR A 147 14.77 23.32 2.29
C THR A 147 14.63 23.33 0.79
N GLY A 148 13.65 22.62 0.26
CA GLY A 148 13.37 22.61 -1.17
C GLY A 148 12.12 21.85 -1.52
N TYR A 149 11.90 21.64 -2.82
CA TYR A 149 10.89 20.73 -3.33
C TYR A 149 11.47 19.33 -3.51
N VAL A 150 10.64 18.30 -3.38
CA VAL A 150 11.07 16.91 -3.51
C VAL A 150 11.49 16.51 -4.94
N ALA A 151 11.14 17.33 -5.94
CA ALA A 151 11.51 17.15 -7.35
C ALA A 151 11.55 18.51 -8.08
N SER A 152 12.28 18.57 -9.18
CA SER A 152 12.31 19.73 -10.08
C SER A 152 11.17 19.70 -11.11
N CYS A 153 10.90 20.84 -11.78
CA CYS A 153 9.93 20.90 -12.87
C CYS A 153 10.27 19.93 -14.03
N THR A 154 11.56 19.74 -14.34
CA THR A 154 12.00 18.82 -15.40
C THR A 154 11.84 17.35 -15.02
N ARG A 155 11.63 17.05 -13.74
CA ARG A 155 11.41 15.71 -13.17
C ARG A 155 10.00 15.55 -12.60
N THR A 156 9.08 16.39 -13.06
CA THR A 156 7.67 16.36 -12.68
C THR A 156 6.82 16.00 -13.90
N TYR A 157 6.01 14.95 -13.76
CA TYR A 157 5.25 14.37 -14.85
C TYR A 157 3.74 14.44 -14.59
N ARG A 158 2.96 14.27 -15.66
CA ARG A 158 1.53 14.01 -15.58
C ARG A 158 1.20 12.77 -16.42
N PRO A 159 0.36 11.86 -15.92
CA PRO A 159 -0.06 10.71 -16.71
C PRO A 159 -1.01 11.15 -17.84
N ALA A 160 -1.07 10.36 -18.91
CA ALA A 160 -1.97 10.62 -20.03
C ALA A 160 -3.45 10.43 -19.65
N ALA A 161 -3.73 9.47 -18.75
CA ALA A 161 -5.04 9.27 -18.13
C ALA A 161 -5.04 9.85 -16.73
N PHE A 162 -6.19 10.39 -16.29
CA PHE A 162 -6.35 10.89 -14.93
C PHE A 162 -6.13 9.77 -13.91
N ALA A 163 -5.18 9.95 -13.01
CA ALA A 163 -4.75 8.93 -12.04
C ALA A 163 -4.77 9.42 -10.59
N GLY A 164 -5.48 10.51 -10.30
CA GLY A 164 -5.55 11.07 -8.96
C GLY A 164 -5.40 12.59 -8.90
N PHE A 165 -5.58 13.12 -7.69
CA PHE A 165 -5.33 14.54 -7.39
C PHE A 165 -4.07 14.75 -6.56
N ASP A 166 -3.49 13.68 -6.02
CA ASP A 166 -2.29 13.76 -5.21
C ASP A 166 -1.02 13.95 -6.06
N VAL A 167 0.08 14.30 -5.39
CA VAL A 167 1.43 14.28 -5.94
C VAL A 167 2.17 13.07 -5.37
N LEU A 168 2.34 12.05 -6.20
CA LEU A 168 3.19 10.90 -5.93
C LEU A 168 4.65 11.27 -6.20
N SER A 169 5.53 11.05 -5.22
CA SER A 169 6.96 11.36 -5.32
C SER A 169 7.82 10.15 -4.95
N ILE A 170 8.87 9.90 -5.73
CA ILE A 170 9.97 9.00 -5.35
C ILE A 170 11.17 9.85 -4.96
N VAL A 171 11.47 9.84 -3.65
CA VAL A 171 12.57 10.56 -3.04
C VAL A 171 13.76 9.62 -2.90
N THR A 172 14.94 10.07 -3.32
CA THR A 172 16.20 9.33 -3.22
C THR A 172 17.02 9.81 -2.04
N LEU A 173 17.30 8.88 -1.13
CA LEU A 173 18.14 9.06 0.05
C LEU A 173 19.30 8.07 0.02
N PRO A 174 20.50 8.50 -0.38
CA PRO A 174 21.70 7.72 -0.15
C PRO A 174 21.88 7.48 1.37
N LEU A 175 22.32 6.27 1.74
CA LEU A 175 22.53 5.86 3.12
C LEU A 175 24.01 5.92 3.54
N ASP A 176 24.89 6.37 2.64
CA ASP A 176 26.31 6.54 2.92
C ASP A 176 26.55 7.83 3.73
N ALA A 177 27.46 7.76 4.71
CA ALA A 177 27.73 8.85 5.64
C ALA A 177 28.20 10.15 4.97
N ASP A 178 28.85 10.04 3.80
CA ASP A 178 29.40 11.17 3.04
C ASP A 178 28.46 11.70 1.95
N ALA A 179 27.26 11.11 1.83
CA ALA A 179 26.37 11.50 0.74
C ALA A 179 25.79 12.91 0.97
N PRO A 180 25.91 13.80 -0.01
CA PRO A 180 25.42 15.17 0.14
C PRO A 180 23.90 15.21 0.24
N SER A 181 23.38 16.00 1.19
CA SER A 181 21.94 16.23 1.41
C SER A 181 21.21 16.82 0.20
N SER A 182 21.93 17.25 -0.83
CA SER A 182 21.41 17.75 -2.11
C SER A 182 20.64 16.70 -2.92
N SER A 183 20.74 15.40 -2.60
CA SER A 183 20.00 14.34 -3.31
C SER A 183 18.48 14.42 -3.12
N LEU A 184 18.00 15.04 -2.04
CA LEU A 184 16.56 15.15 -1.72
C LEU A 184 15.75 15.99 -2.72
N GLY A 185 16.41 16.91 -3.42
CA GLY A 185 15.81 17.69 -4.51
C GLY A 185 15.86 17.01 -5.88
N SER A 186 16.53 15.85 -5.98
CA SER A 186 16.66 15.08 -7.22
C SER A 186 15.53 14.07 -7.43
N GLY A 187 14.54 14.02 -6.54
CA GLY A 187 13.43 13.10 -6.66
C GLY A 187 12.62 13.30 -7.94
N THR A 188 11.64 12.44 -8.13
CA THR A 188 10.75 12.47 -9.29
C THR A 188 9.32 12.45 -8.82
N ALA A 189 8.50 13.32 -9.41
CA ALA A 189 7.10 13.48 -9.04
C ALA A 189 6.18 13.21 -10.22
N ILE A 190 4.98 12.73 -9.93
CA ILE A 190 3.89 12.61 -10.88
C ILE A 190 2.57 13.01 -10.22
N PHE A 191 1.72 13.74 -10.93
CA PHE A 191 0.35 14.05 -10.49
C PHE A 191 -0.52 12.79 -10.58
N SER A 192 -0.53 12.01 -9.52
CA SER A 192 -1.29 10.77 -9.35
C SER A 192 -1.34 10.39 -7.87
N ASP A 193 -2.40 9.69 -7.48
CA ASP A 193 -2.48 9.01 -6.19
C ASP A 193 -1.51 7.79 -6.22
N GLY A 194 -1.23 7.18 -5.07
CA GLY A 194 -0.29 6.05 -4.97
C GLY A 194 -0.56 5.18 -3.76
N ASN A 195 -0.93 3.91 -3.97
CA ASN A 195 -1.34 3.04 -2.85
C ASN A 195 -0.45 1.82 -2.69
N THR A 196 -0.12 1.15 -3.79
CA THR A 196 0.59 -0.13 -3.76
C THR A 196 1.90 -0.01 -4.50
N VAL A 197 3.00 -0.29 -3.82
CA VAL A 197 4.35 -0.15 -4.38
C VAL A 197 4.97 -1.53 -4.55
N TYR A 198 5.30 -1.88 -5.78
CA TYR A 198 6.23 -2.97 -6.10
C TYR A 198 7.57 -2.37 -6.49
N SER A 199 8.64 -3.10 -6.20
CA SER A 199 9.96 -2.72 -6.67
C SER A 199 10.76 -3.97 -6.98
N SER A 200 11.54 -3.91 -8.05
CA SER A 200 12.60 -4.86 -8.35
C SER A 200 13.94 -4.26 -7.90
N ILE A 201 15.05 -4.78 -8.41
CA ILE A 201 16.37 -4.16 -8.18
C ILE A 201 16.51 -2.87 -9.01
N GLY A 202 16.01 -2.88 -10.26
CA GLY A 202 16.16 -1.77 -11.19
C GLY A 202 14.92 -0.92 -11.42
N SER A 203 13.74 -1.34 -10.97
CA SER A 203 12.49 -0.59 -11.17
C SER A 203 11.67 -0.43 -9.89
N VAL A 204 10.87 0.63 -9.86
CA VAL A 204 9.77 0.84 -8.92
C VAL A 204 8.49 1.02 -9.72
N TYR A 205 7.44 0.30 -9.33
CA TYR A 205 6.11 0.43 -9.88
C TYR A 205 5.16 0.89 -8.77
N VAL A 206 4.39 1.93 -9.05
CA VAL A 206 3.35 2.41 -8.14
C VAL A 206 2.01 2.23 -8.80
N ALA A 207 1.13 1.49 -8.13
CA ALA A 207 -0.21 1.16 -8.60
C ALA A 207 -1.28 1.82 -7.73
N THR A 208 -2.34 2.30 -8.40
CA THR A 208 -3.45 3.03 -7.80
C THR A 208 -4.76 2.55 -8.42
N THR A 209 -5.59 1.89 -7.62
CA THR A 209 -6.94 1.52 -8.05
C THR A 209 -7.89 2.70 -7.89
N ASN A 210 -8.46 3.16 -9.00
CA ASN A 210 -9.42 4.27 -8.99
C ASN A 210 -10.83 3.75 -8.70
N TYR A 211 -11.34 4.08 -7.51
CA TYR A 211 -12.68 3.72 -7.07
C TYR A 211 -13.73 4.83 -7.28
N ARG A 212 -13.36 5.97 -7.85
CA ARG A 212 -14.22 7.17 -7.91
C ARG A 212 -15.42 7.02 -8.84
N GLU A 213 -15.37 6.16 -9.86
CA GLU A 213 -16.53 5.89 -10.72
C GLU A 213 -17.70 5.22 -9.97
N ALA A 214 -17.44 4.55 -8.85
CA ALA A 214 -18.48 3.97 -8.00
C ALA A 214 -19.22 5.02 -7.14
N VAL A 215 -18.76 6.29 -7.13
CA VAL A 215 -19.39 7.41 -6.42
C VAL A 215 -20.17 8.30 -7.41
N ARG A 216 -20.95 7.70 -8.31
CA ARG A 216 -22.14 8.36 -8.86
C ARG A 216 -23.26 8.26 -7.82
N PRO A 217 -24.08 9.30 -7.64
CA PRO A 217 -24.61 9.68 -6.34
C PRO A 217 -25.44 8.56 -5.73
N ILE A 218 -25.14 8.24 -4.47
CA ILE A 218 -26.12 7.62 -3.58
C ILE A 218 -27.41 8.41 -3.81
N PRO A 219 -28.50 7.80 -4.30
CA PRO A 219 -29.76 8.50 -4.41
C PRO A 219 -30.07 8.98 -3.00
N ILE A 220 -30.05 10.31 -2.81
CA ILE A 220 -30.61 10.92 -1.62
C ILE A 220 -32.05 10.41 -1.62
N PHE A 221 -32.38 9.51 -0.69
CA PHE A 221 -33.76 9.10 -0.47
C PHE A 221 -34.53 10.35 -0.03
N VAL A 222 -35.05 11.10 -1.01
CA VAL A 222 -36.10 12.06 -0.77
C VAL A 222 -37.30 11.22 -0.38
N ARG A 223 -37.58 11.18 0.92
CA ARG A 223 -38.85 10.66 1.46
C ARG A 223 -39.97 11.31 0.63
N PRO A 224 -40.86 10.55 -0.04
CA PRO A 224 -41.93 11.16 -0.81
C PRO A 224 -42.82 11.94 0.16
N GLY A 225 -42.76 13.27 0.11
CA GLY A 225 -43.84 14.11 0.57
C GLY A 225 -44.93 14.04 -0.49
N ASN A 226 -46.15 13.66 -0.10
CA ASN A 226 -47.33 13.69 -0.96
C ASN A 226 -47.43 15.04 -1.69
N GLY A 227 -47.39 15.02 -3.02
CA GLY A 227 -47.58 16.21 -3.85
C GLY A 227 -46.91 16.05 -5.20
N GLY A 228 -47.66 15.60 -6.20
CA GLY A 228 -47.17 15.24 -7.51
C GLY A 228 -46.49 16.40 -8.25
N ARG A 229 -45.38 16.08 -8.93
CA ARG A 229 -44.94 16.78 -10.14
C ARG A 229 -44.01 15.86 -10.93
N THR A 230 -44.41 15.55 -12.15
CA THR A 230 -43.63 14.84 -13.17
C THR A 230 -42.39 15.66 -13.54
N THR A 231 -41.22 15.04 -13.42
CA THR A 231 -40.01 15.50 -14.13
C THR A 231 -39.44 14.32 -14.89
N THR A 232 -39.40 14.47 -16.21
CA THR A 232 -38.76 13.60 -17.18
C THR A 232 -37.35 13.21 -16.73
N SER A 233 -37.20 12.02 -16.16
CA SER A 233 -35.91 11.36 -16.05
C SER A 233 -35.60 10.76 -17.42
N GLU A 234 -34.59 11.32 -18.08
CA GLU A 234 -33.83 10.59 -19.10
C GLU A 234 -33.53 9.18 -18.54
N PRO A 235 -33.83 8.09 -19.27
CA PRO A 235 -33.59 6.77 -18.74
C PRO A 235 -32.10 6.63 -18.46
N ALA A 236 -31.76 6.37 -17.20
CA ALA A 236 -30.42 5.98 -16.83
C ALA A 236 -29.97 4.84 -17.75
N PRO A 237 -28.75 4.88 -18.32
CA PRO A 237 -28.24 3.73 -19.05
C PRO A 237 -28.42 2.51 -18.16
N THR A 238 -29.10 1.49 -18.70
CA THR A 238 -29.30 0.21 -18.02
C THR A 238 -27.96 -0.21 -17.42
N PRO A 239 -27.90 -0.57 -16.13
CA PRO A 239 -26.64 -1.06 -15.59
C PRO A 239 -26.31 -2.33 -16.38
N ASP A 240 -25.21 -2.28 -17.14
CA ASP A 240 -24.56 -3.51 -17.57
C ASP A 240 -24.45 -4.39 -16.32
N ASN A 241 -24.92 -5.63 -16.41
CA ASN A 241 -24.94 -6.57 -15.29
C ASN A 241 -23.54 -6.88 -14.71
N ASP A 242 -22.49 -6.24 -15.22
CA ASP A 242 -21.08 -6.43 -14.89
C ASP A 242 -20.62 -5.67 -13.63
N GLY A 243 -21.47 -4.81 -13.04
CA GLY A 243 -21.09 -3.97 -11.90
C GLY A 243 -20.06 -2.89 -12.27
N PRO A 244 -19.66 -2.02 -11.32
CA PRO A 244 -18.68 -0.98 -11.60
C PRO A 244 -17.34 -1.62 -11.99
N ARG A 245 -16.84 -1.28 -13.18
CA ARG A 245 -15.52 -1.68 -13.66
C ARG A 245 -14.50 -0.71 -13.07
N PHE A 246 -13.63 -1.21 -12.19
CA PHE A 246 -12.52 -0.44 -11.65
C PHE A 246 -11.32 -0.54 -12.58
N ASN A 247 -10.47 0.48 -12.56
CA ASN A 247 -9.20 0.47 -13.27
C ASN A 247 -8.08 0.76 -12.29
N THR A 248 -6.93 0.15 -12.52
CA THR A 248 -5.70 0.42 -11.79
C THR A 248 -4.69 1.10 -12.70
N SER A 249 -4.32 2.33 -12.35
CA SER A 249 -3.22 3.06 -12.97
C SER A 249 -1.89 2.52 -12.44
N ILE A 250 -0.89 2.41 -13.32
CA ILE A 250 0.45 1.90 -12.99
C ILE A 250 1.47 2.91 -13.50
N HIS A 251 2.43 3.27 -12.65
CA HIS A 251 3.54 4.17 -12.97
C HIS A 251 4.87 3.46 -12.80
N GLN A 252 5.69 3.40 -13.85
CA GLN A 252 7.02 2.81 -13.82
C GLN A 252 8.09 3.88 -13.64
N PHE A 253 9.02 3.61 -12.73
CA PHE A 253 10.21 4.38 -12.49
C PHE A 253 11.42 3.46 -12.52
N ASP A 254 12.47 3.90 -13.18
CA ASP A 254 13.78 3.24 -13.15
C ASP A 254 14.57 3.76 -11.94
N VAL A 255 15.20 2.84 -11.24
CA VAL A 255 16.03 3.09 -10.06
C VAL A 255 17.43 2.48 -10.18
N ASP A 256 17.79 1.92 -11.33
CA ASP A 256 19.13 1.40 -11.64
C ASP A 256 20.09 2.51 -12.09
N ASN A 257 20.14 3.59 -11.32
CA ASN A 257 20.96 4.76 -11.59
C ASN A 257 21.77 5.20 -10.36
N GLY A 258 22.12 4.23 -9.51
CA GLY A 258 22.88 4.46 -8.28
C GLY A 258 22.22 5.47 -7.36
N THR A 259 22.96 6.53 -7.03
CA THR A 259 22.53 7.60 -6.12
C THR A 259 21.67 8.67 -6.77
N GLU A 260 21.44 8.62 -8.08
CA GLU A 260 20.58 9.58 -8.76
C GLU A 260 19.09 9.37 -8.43
N GLY A 261 18.29 10.42 -8.65
CA GLY A 261 16.83 10.35 -8.54
C GLY A 261 16.20 9.31 -9.46
N ALA A 262 15.13 8.63 -9.04
CA ALA A 262 14.40 7.69 -9.90
C ALA A 262 13.96 8.31 -11.23
N THR A 263 14.09 7.63 -12.37
CA THR A 263 13.70 8.18 -13.68
C THR A 263 12.33 7.67 -14.08
N TYR A 264 11.37 8.55 -14.35
CA TYR A 264 10.04 8.12 -14.78
C TYR A 264 10.08 7.54 -16.20
N ARG A 265 9.55 6.32 -16.37
CA ARG A 265 9.62 5.55 -17.63
C ARG A 265 8.28 5.39 -18.32
N GLY A 266 7.16 5.59 -17.64
CA GLY A 266 5.86 5.42 -18.28
C GLY A 266 4.69 5.15 -17.36
N SER A 267 3.50 5.13 -17.96
CA SER A 267 2.25 4.73 -17.32
C SER A 267 1.49 3.70 -18.13
N GLY A 268 0.74 2.84 -17.45
CA GLY A 268 -0.28 1.98 -18.03
C GLY A 268 -1.54 1.98 -17.19
N VAL A 269 -2.59 1.37 -17.71
CA VAL A 269 -3.84 1.13 -16.99
C VAL A 269 -4.26 -0.31 -17.24
N VAL A 270 -4.69 -1.00 -16.19
CA VAL A 270 -5.27 -2.34 -16.26
C VAL A 270 -6.64 -2.36 -15.62
N GLY A 271 -7.48 -3.32 -16.01
CA GLY A 271 -8.77 -3.53 -15.38
C GLY A 271 -8.64 -4.08 -13.96
N GLY A 272 -9.60 -3.75 -13.12
CA GLY A 272 -9.75 -4.27 -11.77
C GLY A 272 -8.91 -3.59 -10.71
N SER A 273 -8.82 -4.26 -9.57
CA SER A 273 -8.12 -3.83 -8.37
C SER A 273 -6.92 -4.73 -8.08
N VAL A 274 -5.80 -4.12 -7.67
CA VAL A 274 -4.58 -4.84 -7.26
C VAL A 274 -4.65 -5.12 -5.76
N LEU A 275 -4.39 -6.36 -5.34
CA LEU A 275 -4.47 -6.75 -3.93
C LEU A 275 -3.36 -6.10 -3.09
N ASN A 276 -2.09 -6.34 -3.45
CA ASN A 276 -0.93 -5.82 -2.75
C ASN A 276 0.33 -5.93 -3.64
N GLN A 277 1.51 -5.65 -3.10
CA GLN A 277 2.76 -5.64 -3.86
C GLN A 277 3.17 -7.02 -4.42
N PHE A 278 2.66 -8.11 -3.87
CA PHE A 278 2.94 -9.46 -4.39
C PHE A 278 2.09 -9.82 -5.59
N SER A 279 1.05 -9.05 -5.88
CA SER A 279 0.28 -9.09 -7.12
C SER A 279 0.97 -8.38 -8.28
N MET A 280 2.21 -7.93 -8.08
CA MET A 280 3.02 -7.26 -9.10
C MET A 280 4.39 -7.93 -9.20
N HIS A 281 4.91 -8.01 -10.41
CA HIS A 281 6.21 -8.59 -10.70
C HIS A 281 6.83 -7.99 -11.94
N GLU A 282 8.15 -8.05 -12.04
CA GLU A 282 8.90 -7.66 -13.22
C GLU A 282 9.92 -8.75 -13.52
N ASN A 283 9.95 -9.20 -14.77
CA ASN A 283 10.93 -10.14 -15.27
C ASN A 283 11.29 -9.78 -16.71
N ASN A 284 12.59 -9.68 -17.02
CA ASN A 284 13.11 -9.39 -18.37
C ASN A 284 12.42 -8.19 -19.07
N GLY A 285 12.15 -7.12 -18.32
CA GLY A 285 11.50 -5.90 -18.82
C GLY A 285 9.99 -6.00 -19.06
N THR A 286 9.38 -7.15 -18.75
CA THR A 286 7.92 -7.34 -18.74
C THR A 286 7.41 -7.20 -17.31
N PHE A 287 6.42 -6.32 -17.13
CA PHE A 287 5.73 -6.12 -15.87
C PHE A 287 4.44 -6.94 -15.85
N TYR A 288 4.26 -7.77 -14.83
CA TYR A 288 3.07 -8.60 -14.63
C TYR A 288 2.28 -8.05 -13.45
N VAL A 289 0.97 -7.95 -13.62
CA VAL A 289 0.07 -7.49 -12.56
C VAL A 289 -1.17 -8.38 -12.51
N ALA A 290 -1.46 -8.90 -11.33
CA ALA A 290 -2.66 -9.65 -11.03
C ALA A 290 -3.74 -8.73 -10.44
N THR A 291 -4.95 -8.76 -11.01
CA THR A 291 -6.07 -7.93 -10.60
C THR A 291 -7.35 -8.75 -10.41
N THR A 292 -8.26 -8.24 -9.60
CA THR A 292 -9.65 -8.72 -9.53
C THR A 292 -10.58 -7.69 -10.14
N LEU A 293 -11.35 -8.09 -11.16
CA LEU A 293 -12.40 -7.33 -11.80
C LEU A 293 -13.67 -7.29 -10.91
N GLY A 294 -14.41 -6.18 -10.97
CA GLY A 294 -15.63 -5.95 -10.19
C GLY A 294 -15.38 -5.35 -8.81
N ALA A 295 -16.48 -5.07 -8.09
CA ALA A 295 -16.44 -4.37 -6.79
C ALA A 295 -15.89 -5.24 -5.66
N PRO A 296 -14.83 -4.81 -4.96
CA PRO A 296 -14.28 -5.59 -3.86
C PRO A 296 -15.21 -5.67 -2.63
N TRP A 297 -16.22 -4.79 -2.55
CA TRP A 297 -17.07 -4.58 -1.36
C TRP A 297 -18.59 -4.69 -1.61
N TRP A 298 -19.05 -5.28 -2.72
CA TRP A 298 -20.48 -5.38 -3.01
C TRP A 298 -21.02 -6.83 -3.04
N ARG A 299 -22.37 -6.94 -2.99
CA ARG A 299 -23.13 -8.20 -3.10
C ARG A 299 -23.05 -8.86 -4.49
N SER A 300 -22.39 -8.22 -5.46
CA SER A 300 -22.23 -8.74 -6.83
C SER A 300 -21.03 -9.69 -6.98
N ARG A 301 -20.73 -10.52 -5.96
CA ARG A 301 -19.61 -11.48 -6.01
C ARG A 301 -19.70 -12.44 -7.20
N ASN A 302 -20.88 -12.65 -7.79
CA ASN A 302 -21.05 -13.54 -8.93
C ASN A 302 -20.41 -13.05 -10.24
N THR A 303 -19.99 -11.78 -10.34
CA THR A 303 -19.32 -11.25 -11.55
C THR A 303 -17.83 -11.00 -11.36
N SER A 304 -17.27 -11.25 -10.17
CA SER A 304 -15.83 -11.08 -9.94
C SER A 304 -15.04 -12.11 -10.71
N VAL A 305 -14.01 -11.66 -11.41
CA VAL A 305 -13.08 -12.53 -12.15
C VAL A 305 -11.68 -11.97 -11.94
N SER A 306 -10.71 -12.84 -11.72
CA SER A 306 -9.32 -12.43 -11.56
C SER A 306 -8.54 -12.68 -12.85
N GLU A 307 -7.53 -11.85 -13.08
CA GLU A 307 -6.68 -11.91 -14.27
C GLU A 307 -5.23 -11.54 -13.94
N ILE A 308 -4.29 -11.99 -14.79
CA ILE A 308 -2.92 -11.48 -14.83
C ILE A 308 -2.71 -10.82 -16.18
N THR A 309 -2.28 -9.57 -16.17
CA THR A 309 -1.91 -8.81 -17.37
C THR A 309 -0.40 -8.62 -17.41
N ALA A 310 0.22 -8.88 -18.57
CA ALA A 310 1.60 -8.58 -18.87
C ALA A 310 1.69 -7.27 -19.66
N LEU A 311 2.51 -6.33 -19.19
CA LEU A 311 2.71 -5.01 -19.76
C LEU A 311 4.18 -4.82 -20.14
N ARG A 312 4.42 -4.14 -21.26
CA ARG A 312 5.75 -3.68 -21.67
C ARG A 312 5.67 -2.24 -22.14
N ARG A 313 6.79 -1.52 -22.12
CA ARG A 313 6.88 -0.26 -22.87
C ARG A 313 6.52 -0.49 -24.34
N ALA A 314 5.80 0.47 -24.93
CA ALA A 314 5.39 0.44 -26.33
C ALA A 314 6.56 0.12 -27.28
N ALA A 315 6.29 -0.62 -28.36
CA ALA A 315 7.30 -0.90 -29.39
C ALA A 315 7.81 0.42 -30.00
N GLY A 316 9.13 0.52 -30.22
CA GLY A 316 9.76 1.75 -30.70
C GLY A 316 9.84 2.87 -29.66
N ALA A 317 9.52 2.60 -28.39
CA ALA A 317 9.69 3.57 -27.31
C ALA A 317 11.15 4.06 -27.24
N PRO A 318 11.37 5.36 -26.98
CA PRO A 318 12.71 5.90 -26.88
C PRO A 318 13.46 5.29 -25.68
N ALA A 319 14.76 5.06 -25.86
CA ALA A 319 15.64 4.54 -24.79
C ALA A 319 15.62 5.46 -23.55
N SER A 320 15.54 6.77 -23.79
CA SER A 320 15.40 7.81 -22.77
C SER A 320 13.99 8.41 -22.81
N GLY A 321 13.42 8.67 -21.63
CA GLY A 321 12.12 9.32 -21.49
C GLY A 321 10.93 8.34 -21.38
N PRO A 322 9.73 8.87 -21.10
CA PRO A 322 8.56 8.06 -20.79
C PRO A 322 7.88 7.52 -22.06
N SER A 323 7.29 6.32 -21.97
CA SER A 323 6.34 5.81 -22.97
C SER A 323 5.18 5.08 -22.29
N PRO A 324 4.04 4.89 -22.97
CA PRO A 324 2.97 4.04 -22.44
C PRO A 324 3.46 2.62 -22.15
N LEU A 325 2.91 2.01 -21.11
CA LEU A 325 2.94 0.57 -20.86
C LEU A 325 1.73 -0.05 -21.57
N THR A 326 2.00 -0.91 -22.55
CA THR A 326 1.01 -1.57 -23.39
C THR A 326 0.91 -3.05 -23.01
N GLU A 327 -0.31 -3.58 -23.05
CA GLU A 327 -0.59 -5.00 -22.86
C GLU A 327 0.08 -5.84 -23.94
N VAL A 328 0.84 -6.87 -23.52
CA VAL A 328 1.51 -7.84 -24.41
C VAL A 328 1.04 -9.27 -24.18
N GLY A 329 0.21 -9.50 -23.15
CA GLY A 329 -0.38 -10.79 -22.85
C GLY A 329 -1.33 -10.69 -21.66
N LYS A 330 -2.28 -11.62 -21.57
CA LYS A 330 -3.26 -11.67 -20.48
C LYS A 330 -3.74 -13.10 -20.24
N VAL A 331 -3.89 -13.45 -18.97
CA VAL A 331 -4.58 -14.66 -18.51
C VAL A 331 -5.80 -14.23 -17.71
N GLY A 332 -7.01 -14.48 -18.23
CA GLY A 332 -8.25 -14.13 -17.55
C GLY A 332 -8.97 -15.33 -16.95
N ASN A 333 -10.21 -15.11 -16.47
CA ASN A 333 -11.11 -16.16 -15.97
C ASN A 333 -10.60 -16.95 -14.75
N LEU A 334 -9.67 -16.40 -13.97
CA LEU A 334 -9.17 -17.03 -12.76
C LEU A 334 -10.19 -16.85 -11.61
N GLY A 335 -10.58 -17.94 -10.96
CA GLY A 335 -11.50 -17.90 -9.81
C GLY A 335 -12.81 -17.15 -10.12
N ARG A 336 -13.61 -17.66 -11.07
CA ARG A 336 -14.91 -17.04 -11.42
C ARG A 336 -15.82 -16.95 -10.20
N GLY A 337 -16.27 -15.75 -9.89
CA GLY A 337 -17.07 -15.43 -8.70
C GLY A 337 -16.24 -15.27 -7.42
N GLU A 338 -14.91 -15.22 -7.54
CA GLU A 338 -13.94 -15.14 -6.45
C GLU A 338 -13.03 -13.93 -6.62
N ARG A 339 -12.29 -13.60 -5.56
CA ARG A 339 -11.26 -12.55 -5.57
C ARG A 339 -9.91 -13.14 -5.21
N ILE A 340 -8.85 -12.44 -5.60
CA ILE A 340 -7.48 -12.78 -5.20
C ILE A 340 -7.33 -12.57 -3.68
N TYR A 341 -6.73 -13.56 -3.01
CA TYR A 341 -6.32 -13.51 -1.61
C TYR A 341 -4.81 -13.53 -1.42
N ALA A 342 -4.07 -14.17 -2.33
CA ALA A 342 -2.62 -14.08 -2.37
C ALA A 342 -2.11 -14.25 -3.80
N VAL A 343 -0.96 -13.64 -4.07
CA VAL A 343 -0.20 -13.86 -5.29
C VAL A 343 1.25 -14.03 -4.91
N ARG A 344 1.98 -14.86 -5.64
CA ARG A 344 3.44 -14.88 -5.60
C ARG A 344 3.98 -15.19 -6.99
N TYR A 345 5.04 -14.50 -7.37
CA TYR A 345 5.79 -14.81 -8.58
C TYR A 345 7.09 -15.50 -8.22
N ILE A 346 7.43 -16.59 -8.90
CA ILE A 346 8.67 -17.37 -8.72
C ILE A 346 9.16 -17.80 -10.10
N GLY A 347 10.31 -17.28 -10.51
CA GLY A 347 10.85 -17.56 -11.85
C GLY A 347 9.86 -17.15 -12.94
N ALA A 348 9.51 -18.09 -13.83
CA ALA A 348 8.58 -17.87 -14.93
C ALA A 348 7.11 -18.25 -14.59
N ALA A 349 6.77 -18.41 -13.31
CA ALA A 349 5.43 -18.78 -12.88
C ALA A 349 4.83 -17.77 -11.89
N ALA A 350 3.50 -17.60 -11.96
CA ALA A 350 2.70 -16.95 -10.93
C ALA A 350 1.80 -17.95 -10.22
N TYR A 351 1.71 -17.79 -8.92
CA TYR A 351 0.90 -18.58 -8.01
C TYR A 351 -0.20 -17.66 -7.48
N VAL A 352 -1.45 -17.94 -7.84
CA VAL A 352 -2.59 -17.09 -7.51
C VAL A 352 -3.58 -17.90 -6.70
N VAL A 353 -3.97 -17.35 -5.57
CA VAL A 353 -4.95 -17.91 -4.65
C VAL A 353 -6.21 -17.09 -4.77
N THR A 354 -7.33 -17.74 -5.07
CA THR A 354 -8.66 -17.13 -5.12
C THR A 354 -9.60 -17.90 -4.20
N PHE A 355 -10.50 -17.22 -3.49
CA PHE A 355 -11.34 -17.94 -2.50
C PHE A 355 -12.77 -17.42 -2.43
N ARG A 356 -13.72 -18.35 -2.52
CA ARG A 356 -15.12 -18.15 -2.09
C ARG A 356 -15.55 -19.14 -1.01
N GLN A 357 -15.17 -20.42 -1.13
CA GLN A 357 -15.46 -21.52 -0.19
C GLN A 357 -14.32 -22.54 -0.08
N VAL A 358 -13.66 -22.83 -1.20
CA VAL A 358 -12.43 -23.64 -1.34
C VAL A 358 -11.45 -22.81 -2.17
N ASP A 359 -10.16 -22.87 -1.86
CA ASP A 359 -9.12 -22.08 -2.54
C ASP A 359 -8.43 -22.91 -3.61
N PRO A 360 -8.68 -22.66 -4.90
CA PRO A 360 -7.75 -23.05 -5.93
C PRO A 360 -6.47 -22.21 -5.88
N LEU A 361 -5.36 -22.84 -5.55
CA LEU A 361 -4.02 -22.36 -5.91
C LEU A 361 -3.82 -22.58 -7.42
N TYR A 362 -4.00 -21.53 -8.22
CA TYR A 362 -3.67 -21.51 -9.63
C TYR A 362 -2.18 -21.30 -9.85
N ILE A 363 -1.61 -22.03 -10.80
CA ILE A 363 -0.26 -21.78 -11.33
C ILE A 363 -0.39 -21.32 -12.78
N ILE A 364 0.23 -20.18 -13.08
CA ILE A 364 0.18 -19.52 -14.38
C ILE A 364 1.59 -19.50 -14.97
N SER A 365 1.75 -19.98 -16.21
CA SER A 365 2.96 -19.76 -17.01
C SER A 365 3.01 -18.31 -17.46
N LEU A 366 4.05 -17.56 -17.08
CA LEU A 366 4.26 -16.18 -17.51
C LEU A 366 4.81 -16.07 -18.94
N THR A 367 5.40 -17.15 -19.43
CA THR A 367 5.93 -17.23 -20.81
C THR A 367 4.78 -17.42 -21.79
N ASP A 368 3.90 -18.37 -21.51
CA ASP A 368 2.80 -18.73 -22.41
C ASP A 368 1.52 -17.96 -22.09
N MET A 369 1.47 -17.30 -20.93
CA MET A 369 0.29 -16.61 -20.41
C MET A 369 -0.94 -17.53 -20.40
N VAL A 370 -0.79 -18.71 -19.78
CA VAL A 370 -1.87 -19.69 -19.57
C VAL A 370 -1.83 -20.25 -18.16
N ALA A 371 -3.00 -20.62 -17.62
CA ALA A 371 -3.08 -21.40 -16.39
C ALA A 371 -2.60 -22.84 -16.67
N THR A 372 -1.54 -23.28 -15.99
CA THR A 372 -0.90 -24.58 -16.20
C THR A 372 -1.32 -25.62 -15.17
N GLY A 373 -1.74 -25.22 -13.98
CA GLY A 373 -2.13 -26.12 -12.90
C GLY A 373 -3.06 -25.46 -11.90
N GLU A 374 -3.79 -26.28 -11.15
CA GLU A 374 -4.74 -25.85 -10.11
C GLU A 374 -4.70 -26.89 -8.98
N LEU A 375 -4.60 -26.42 -7.73
CA LEU A 375 -4.71 -27.27 -6.54
C LEU A 375 -5.82 -26.71 -5.64
N LYS A 376 -6.88 -27.50 -5.44
CA LYS A 376 -8.00 -27.13 -4.56
C LYS A 376 -7.79 -27.72 -3.17
N ILE A 377 -7.76 -26.87 -2.15
CA ILE A 377 -7.71 -27.28 -0.75
C ILE A 377 -8.71 -26.50 0.10
N PRO A 378 -9.26 -27.08 1.18
CA PRO A 378 -10.04 -26.33 2.16
C PRO A 378 -9.20 -25.22 2.82
N GLY A 379 -9.86 -24.10 3.09
CA GLY A 379 -9.19 -22.88 3.55
C GLY A 379 -8.64 -22.05 2.40
N PHE A 380 -7.83 -21.05 2.71
CA PHE A 380 -7.11 -20.22 1.74
C PHE A 380 -5.81 -19.66 2.28
N SER A 381 -4.84 -19.42 1.39
CA SER A 381 -3.62 -18.68 1.74
C SER A 381 -3.79 -17.17 1.53
N SER A 382 -3.43 -16.36 2.52
CA SER A 382 -3.37 -14.88 2.37
C SER A 382 -1.97 -14.36 2.11
N TYR A 383 -0.96 -15.19 2.36
CA TYR A 383 0.44 -14.90 2.10
C TYR A 383 1.15 -16.15 1.59
N LEU A 384 1.94 -15.99 0.54
CA LEU A 384 2.71 -17.05 -0.10
C LEU A 384 4.20 -16.69 -0.04
N HIS A 385 5.02 -17.62 0.46
CA HIS A 385 6.46 -17.43 0.66
C HIS A 385 7.26 -18.59 0.06
N PRO A 386 8.16 -18.33 -0.91
CA PRO A 386 9.07 -19.35 -1.42
C PRO A 386 10.02 -19.80 -0.30
N VAL A 387 10.08 -21.10 -0.02
CA VAL A 387 10.93 -21.66 1.06
C VAL A 387 12.07 -22.54 0.55
N GLY A 388 12.22 -22.64 -0.77
CA GLY A 388 13.28 -23.35 -1.47
C GLY A 388 12.89 -23.62 -2.93
N PRO A 389 13.79 -24.22 -3.73
CA PRO A 389 13.47 -24.66 -5.09
C PRO A 389 12.25 -25.58 -5.07
N GLY A 390 11.24 -25.28 -5.89
CA GLY A 390 10.01 -26.08 -5.99
C GLY A 390 9.15 -26.11 -4.73
N ARG A 391 9.41 -25.27 -3.71
CA ARG A 391 8.64 -25.28 -2.46
C ARG A 391 8.05 -23.91 -2.13
N LEU A 392 6.77 -23.91 -1.82
CA LEU A 392 6.00 -22.72 -1.48
C LEU A 392 5.29 -22.92 -0.15
N LEU A 393 5.37 -21.94 0.74
CA LEU A 393 4.65 -21.93 2.01
C LEU A 393 3.49 -20.94 1.93
N GLY A 394 2.27 -21.42 2.17
CA GLY A 394 1.09 -20.60 2.35
C GLY A 394 0.79 -20.35 3.82
N VAL A 395 0.45 -19.11 4.17
CA VAL A 395 -0.07 -18.73 5.49
C VAL A 395 -1.43 -18.07 5.29
N GLY A 396 -2.45 -18.57 5.98
CA GLY A 396 -3.80 -18.07 5.82
C GLY A 396 -4.77 -18.63 6.84
N GLN A 397 -5.91 -19.10 6.36
CA GLN A 397 -6.98 -19.65 7.19
C GLN A 397 -7.38 -21.03 6.70
N ASP A 398 -7.60 -21.97 7.62
CA ASP A 398 -8.31 -23.20 7.32
C ASP A 398 -9.82 -22.92 7.26
N ALA A 399 -10.56 -23.78 6.57
CA ALA A 399 -12.00 -23.67 6.48
C ALA A 399 -12.69 -25.02 6.33
N THR A 400 -13.95 -25.09 6.75
CA THR A 400 -14.83 -26.22 6.44
C THR A 400 -15.15 -26.28 4.95
N GLU A 401 -15.68 -27.40 4.46
CA GLU A 401 -16.15 -27.53 3.07
C GLU A 401 -17.22 -26.50 2.67
N THR A 402 -17.96 -25.97 3.65
CA THR A 402 -18.95 -24.90 3.45
C THR A 402 -18.33 -23.50 3.37
N GLY A 403 -17.01 -23.37 3.51
CA GLY A 403 -16.26 -22.12 3.46
C GLY A 403 -16.19 -21.35 4.78
N ARG A 404 -16.57 -21.96 5.91
CA ARG A 404 -16.48 -21.31 7.22
C ARG A 404 -15.04 -21.41 7.72
N THR A 405 -14.39 -20.27 7.91
CA THR A 405 -13.02 -20.20 8.45
C THR A 405 -12.96 -20.77 9.86
N THR A 406 -11.96 -21.60 10.12
CA THR A 406 -11.74 -22.26 11.41
C THR A 406 -10.50 -21.70 12.10
N GLY A 407 -9.46 -21.25 11.43
CA GLY A 407 -8.32 -20.65 12.14
C GLY A 407 -7.07 -20.57 11.29
N VAL A 408 -5.95 -20.14 11.87
CA VAL A 408 -4.67 -20.05 11.15
C VAL A 408 -4.25 -21.41 10.62
N LYS A 409 -3.91 -21.44 9.33
CA LYS A 409 -3.30 -22.58 8.65
C LYS A 409 -2.01 -22.16 7.99
N VAL A 410 -1.02 -23.05 8.07
CA VAL A 410 0.22 -22.99 7.31
C VAL A 410 0.30 -24.24 6.46
N THR A 411 0.44 -24.07 5.15
CA THR A 411 0.50 -25.17 4.18
C THR A 411 1.82 -25.14 3.43
N LEU A 412 2.50 -26.27 3.36
CA LEU A 412 3.67 -26.47 2.51
C LEU A 412 3.23 -27.13 1.20
N PHE A 413 3.57 -26.51 0.08
CA PHE A 413 3.26 -26.99 -1.25
C PHE A 413 4.52 -27.44 -1.99
N ASP A 414 4.39 -28.54 -2.73
CA ASP A 414 5.28 -28.87 -3.83
C ASP A 414 4.77 -28.18 -5.10
N VAL A 415 5.65 -27.37 -5.68
CA VAL A 415 5.41 -26.63 -6.92
C VAL A 415 6.57 -26.83 -7.90
N SER A 416 7.35 -27.90 -7.76
CA SER A 416 8.43 -28.22 -8.70
C SER A 416 7.90 -28.53 -10.10
N ASP A 417 6.73 -29.15 -10.18
CA ASP A 417 5.96 -29.30 -11.42
C ASP A 417 4.77 -28.32 -11.40
N VAL A 418 4.87 -27.27 -12.23
CA VAL A 418 3.85 -26.21 -12.37
C VAL A 418 2.51 -26.70 -12.92
N ARG A 419 2.46 -27.93 -13.45
CA ARG A 419 1.22 -28.56 -13.95
C ARG A 419 0.55 -29.45 -12.94
N ALA A 420 1.29 -29.90 -11.91
CA ALA A 420 0.81 -30.83 -10.91
C ALA A 420 1.21 -30.42 -9.48
N PRO A 421 0.79 -29.23 -9.00
CA PRO A 421 1.04 -28.81 -7.62
C PRO A 421 0.41 -29.76 -6.60
N ARG A 422 1.09 -29.95 -5.47
CA ARG A 422 0.63 -30.84 -4.39
C ARG A 422 0.76 -30.19 -3.02
N GLU A 423 -0.19 -30.48 -2.14
CA GLU A 423 -0.03 -30.22 -0.71
C GLU A 423 0.90 -31.29 -0.10
N LEU A 424 1.98 -30.85 0.54
CA LEU A 424 2.96 -31.75 1.18
C LEU A 424 2.67 -31.93 2.67
N ALA A 425 2.35 -30.84 3.36
CA ALA A 425 2.10 -30.84 4.79
C ALA A 425 1.31 -29.61 5.21
N THR A 426 0.57 -29.75 6.30
CA THR A 426 -0.16 -28.65 6.93
C THR A 426 0.14 -28.58 8.42
N TRP A 427 0.06 -27.38 8.94
CA TRP A 427 -0.06 -27.10 10.36
C TRP A 427 -1.26 -26.18 10.53
N ALA A 428 -2.16 -26.50 11.44
CA ALA A 428 -3.29 -25.67 11.78
C ALA A 428 -3.26 -25.38 13.27
N GLU A 429 -3.58 -24.14 13.63
CA GLU A 429 -3.78 -23.80 15.04
C GLU A 429 -5.04 -24.55 15.53
N PRO A 430 -4.98 -25.30 16.64
CA PRO A 430 -6.08 -26.15 17.09
C PRO A 430 -7.40 -25.42 17.38
N ASP A 431 -7.33 -24.12 17.70
CA ASP A 431 -8.47 -23.33 18.12
C ASP A 431 -9.21 -22.65 16.95
N PHE A 432 -10.54 -22.76 16.99
CA PHE A 432 -11.48 -22.30 15.95
C PHE A 432 -11.58 -20.75 15.77
N ALA A 433 -10.71 -19.97 16.43
CA ALA A 433 -10.77 -18.51 16.46
C ALA A 433 -9.36 -17.90 16.52
N SER A 434 -8.52 -18.27 15.56
CA SER A 434 -7.13 -17.81 15.48
C SER A 434 -6.85 -16.95 14.25
N SER A 435 -6.01 -15.94 14.41
CA SER A 435 -5.54 -15.07 13.32
C SER A 435 -4.04 -14.82 13.39
N SER A 436 -3.45 -14.45 12.26
CA SER A 436 -2.03 -14.10 12.16
C SER A 436 -1.89 -12.78 11.42
N SER A 437 -1.06 -11.87 11.95
CA SER A 437 -0.77 -10.60 11.28
C SER A 437 -0.08 -10.78 9.94
N VAL A 438 0.53 -11.95 9.67
CA VAL A 438 1.15 -12.27 8.38
C VAL A 438 0.15 -12.17 7.22
N GLN A 439 -1.14 -12.41 7.48
CA GLN A 439 -2.18 -12.36 6.46
C GLN A 439 -2.41 -10.96 5.87
N TRP A 440 -1.98 -9.90 6.56
CA TRP A 440 -2.09 -8.51 6.10
C TRP A 440 -0.80 -7.70 6.22
N ASP A 441 0.20 -8.19 6.95
CA ASP A 441 1.53 -7.59 7.09
C ASP A 441 2.62 -8.65 6.99
N HIS A 442 3.11 -8.87 5.78
CA HIS A 442 4.20 -9.79 5.47
C HIS A 442 5.50 -9.53 6.26
N ARG A 443 5.71 -8.32 6.83
CA ARG A 443 6.91 -8.01 7.63
C ARG A 443 6.87 -8.65 9.02
N ALA A 444 5.72 -9.21 9.42
CA ALA A 444 5.60 -10.00 10.62
C ALA A 444 6.19 -11.41 10.45
N PHE A 445 6.25 -11.91 9.21
CA PHE A 445 6.73 -13.25 8.89
C PHE A 445 8.25 -13.28 8.76
N LEU A 446 8.84 -14.33 9.30
CA LEU A 446 10.25 -14.65 9.14
C LEU A 446 10.38 -16.08 8.61
N TYR A 447 11.16 -16.27 7.56
CA TYR A 447 11.69 -17.58 7.19
C TYR A 447 13.22 -17.55 7.32
N TRP A 448 13.73 -18.38 8.23
CA TRP A 448 15.16 -18.57 8.44
C TRP A 448 15.60 -19.86 7.75
N GLU A 449 15.97 -19.73 6.49
CA GLU A 449 16.39 -20.83 5.60
C GLU A 449 17.46 -21.74 6.22
N PRO A 450 18.52 -21.24 6.90
CA PRO A 450 19.59 -22.11 7.39
C PRO A 450 19.15 -23.17 8.40
N ARG A 451 17.97 -23.00 9.03
CA ARG A 451 17.38 -24.01 9.92
C ARG A 451 15.97 -24.44 9.48
N ARG A 452 15.52 -23.99 8.30
CA ARG A 452 14.17 -24.17 7.75
C ARG A 452 13.08 -23.81 8.77
N LEU A 453 13.25 -22.67 9.44
CA LEU A 453 12.30 -22.21 10.47
C LEU A 453 11.43 -21.08 9.93
N ALA A 454 10.11 -21.27 9.97
CA ALA A 454 9.13 -20.23 9.75
C ALA A 454 8.63 -19.71 11.10
N VAL A 455 8.63 -18.39 11.30
CA VAL A 455 8.14 -17.75 12.51
C VAL A 455 7.03 -16.77 12.13
N LEU A 456 5.88 -16.92 12.78
CA LEU A 456 4.70 -16.10 12.52
C LEU A 456 3.97 -15.75 13.80
N PRO A 457 3.53 -14.49 13.97
CA PRO A 457 2.63 -14.15 15.06
C PRO A 457 1.29 -14.85 14.95
N VAL A 458 0.76 -15.37 16.06
CA VAL A 458 -0.56 -15.98 16.14
C VAL A 458 -1.29 -15.40 17.36
N SER A 459 -2.54 -15.04 17.16
CA SER A 459 -3.50 -14.71 18.22
C SER A 459 -4.65 -15.71 18.15
N SER A 460 -4.80 -16.56 19.15
CA SER A 460 -5.90 -17.51 19.33
C SER A 460 -6.78 -17.09 20.51
N TYR A 461 -8.09 -17.13 20.31
CA TYR A 461 -9.10 -16.82 21.31
C TYR A 461 -9.98 -18.04 21.66
N GLY A 462 -9.46 -19.25 21.47
CA GLY A 462 -10.15 -20.49 21.84
C GLY A 462 -10.13 -20.77 23.34
N ARG A 463 -10.14 -22.05 23.70
CA ARG A 463 -10.21 -22.47 25.12
C ARG A 463 -8.98 -22.00 25.91
N ASP A 464 -7.82 -22.05 25.26
CA ASP A 464 -6.55 -21.58 25.78
C ASP A 464 -6.10 -20.35 24.97
N THR A 465 -6.40 -19.14 25.47
CA THR A 465 -6.05 -17.93 24.74
C THR A 465 -4.54 -17.83 24.55
N PHE A 466 -4.08 -17.75 23.31
CA PHE A 466 -2.67 -17.60 22.97
C PHE A 466 -2.44 -16.29 22.22
N ARG A 467 -1.39 -15.56 22.59
CA ARG A 467 -0.94 -14.40 21.83
C ARG A 467 0.57 -14.30 21.86
N GLY A 468 1.19 -14.53 20.71
CA GLY A 468 2.64 -14.64 20.62
C GLY A 468 3.07 -14.95 19.19
N ALA A 469 4.19 -15.64 19.04
CA ALA A 469 4.69 -16.15 17.78
C ALA A 469 4.87 -17.66 17.86
N VAL A 470 4.47 -18.36 16.81
CA VAL A 470 4.71 -19.79 16.64
C VAL A 470 5.96 -19.95 15.79
N VAL A 471 6.81 -20.91 16.16
CA VAL A 471 8.02 -21.28 15.43
C VAL A 471 7.78 -22.66 14.84
N LEU A 472 7.71 -22.73 13.52
CA LEU A 472 7.47 -23.94 12.75
C LEU A 472 8.77 -24.37 12.06
N ARG A 473 9.08 -25.67 12.13
CA ARG A 473 10.17 -26.29 11.38
C ARG A 473 9.60 -27.00 10.17
N LEU A 474 10.13 -26.64 9.00
CA LEU A 474 9.74 -27.23 7.73
C LEU A 474 10.66 -28.40 7.40
N GLY A 475 10.09 -29.61 7.40
CA GLY A 475 10.70 -30.82 6.85
C GLY A 475 10.44 -30.94 5.35
N ASP A 476 10.61 -32.15 4.80
CA ASP A 476 10.36 -32.39 3.38
C ASP A 476 8.89 -32.58 3.03
N ALA A 477 8.14 -33.27 3.88
CA ALA A 477 6.69 -33.41 3.79
C ALA A 477 6.05 -33.39 5.19
N VAL A 478 6.61 -32.56 6.09
CA VAL A 478 6.09 -32.40 7.46
C VAL A 478 6.34 -30.99 7.95
N ILE A 479 5.38 -30.43 8.69
CA ILE A 479 5.55 -29.20 9.46
C ILE A 479 5.46 -29.58 10.93
N THR A 480 6.49 -29.24 11.71
CA THR A 480 6.50 -29.50 13.15
C THR A 480 6.59 -28.20 13.92
N GLU A 481 5.83 -28.06 15.01
CA GLU A 481 5.98 -26.92 15.90
C GLU A 481 7.25 -27.10 16.74
N ALA A 482 8.24 -26.21 16.53
CA ALA A 482 9.47 -26.19 17.31
C ALA A 482 9.30 -25.45 18.65
N GLY A 483 8.25 -24.63 18.75
CA GLY A 483 7.80 -24.03 20.01
C GLY A 483 7.09 -22.69 19.79
N ARG A 484 6.77 -22.03 20.91
CA ARG A 484 6.06 -20.75 20.94
C ARG A 484 6.84 -19.71 21.73
N VAL A 485 6.76 -18.47 21.29
CA VAL A 485 7.34 -17.30 21.97
C VAL A 485 6.20 -16.39 22.39
N THR A 486 6.20 -15.98 23.66
CA THR A 486 5.25 -15.00 24.18
C THR A 486 6.00 -13.84 24.83
N HIS A 487 5.36 -12.68 24.88
CA HIS A 487 5.81 -11.54 25.65
C HIS A 487 4.90 -11.40 26.88
N ALA A 488 5.47 -11.61 28.07
CA ALA A 488 4.71 -11.52 29.31
C ALA A 488 4.00 -10.15 29.44
N PRO A 489 2.76 -10.11 29.96
CA PRO A 489 2.04 -8.86 30.12
C PRO A 489 2.76 -7.93 31.11
N LEU A 490 2.74 -6.61 30.86
CA LEU A 490 3.34 -5.62 31.77
C LEU A 490 2.57 -5.43 33.08
N LYS A 491 1.29 -5.79 33.11
CA LYS A 491 0.43 -5.71 34.31
C LYS A 491 -0.27 -7.05 34.50
N SER A 492 -0.32 -7.53 35.74
CA SER A 492 -1.09 -8.73 36.10
C SER A 492 -2.55 -8.60 35.66
N GLY A 493 -3.14 -9.66 35.10
CA GLY A 493 -4.52 -9.65 34.60
C GLY A 493 -4.70 -9.09 33.18
N ARG A 494 -3.62 -8.71 32.48
CA ARG A 494 -3.68 -8.40 31.03
C ARG A 494 -3.19 -9.58 30.19
N SER A 495 -3.71 -9.71 28.98
CA SER A 495 -3.22 -10.68 28.00
C SER A 495 -1.80 -10.33 27.54
N ALA A 496 -1.05 -11.35 27.11
CA ALA A 496 0.26 -11.18 26.50
C ALA A 496 0.24 -10.14 25.36
N SER A 497 1.33 -9.39 25.23
CA SER A 497 1.47 -8.42 24.15
C SER A 497 1.65 -9.14 22.81
N GLY A 498 0.89 -8.72 21.80
CA GLY A 498 1.02 -9.28 20.44
C GLY A 498 2.40 -9.00 19.87
N ILE A 499 3.08 -10.05 19.43
CA ILE A 499 4.32 -9.94 18.67
C ILE A 499 3.96 -9.44 17.27
N ASP A 500 4.60 -8.37 16.80
CA ASP A 500 4.33 -7.74 15.51
C ASP A 500 5.50 -7.87 14.53
N ARG A 501 6.74 -8.08 15.02
CA ARG A 501 7.92 -8.33 14.18
C ARG A 501 8.72 -9.50 14.69
N THR A 502 9.26 -10.27 13.74
CA THR A 502 10.19 -11.36 14.02
C THR A 502 11.36 -11.25 13.05
N PHE A 503 12.60 -11.36 13.56
CA PHE A 503 13.80 -11.28 12.72
C PHE A 503 14.98 -11.99 13.40
N VAL A 504 15.99 -12.34 12.62
CA VAL A 504 17.21 -13.00 13.13
C VAL A 504 18.38 -12.03 13.06
N ILE A 505 19.12 -11.89 14.17
CA ILE A 505 20.39 -11.15 14.22
C ILE A 505 21.47 -12.10 14.69
N GLY A 506 22.65 -12.04 14.05
CA GLY A 506 23.80 -12.86 14.46
C GLY A 506 23.61 -14.36 14.21
N ARG A 507 22.68 -14.75 13.30
CA ARG A 507 22.37 -16.13 12.86
C ARG A 507 21.79 -17.08 13.91
N GLU A 508 21.91 -16.76 15.20
CA GLU A 508 21.53 -17.66 16.30
C GLU A 508 20.44 -17.11 17.21
N TRP A 509 20.11 -15.83 17.07
CA TRP A 509 19.19 -15.14 17.96
C TRP A 509 17.92 -14.75 17.22
N LEU A 510 16.79 -15.28 17.68
CA LEU A 510 15.48 -14.85 17.26
C LEU A 510 15.11 -13.62 18.08
N TRP A 511 14.87 -12.52 17.40
CA TRP A 511 14.36 -11.28 17.97
C TRP A 511 12.87 -11.17 17.67
N THR A 512 12.11 -10.86 18.71
CA THR A 512 10.68 -10.61 18.62
C THR A 512 10.38 -9.22 19.16
N ARG A 513 9.56 -8.48 18.42
CA ARG A 513 9.05 -7.17 18.83
C ARG A 513 7.58 -7.30 19.16
N SER A 514 7.14 -6.61 20.20
CA SER A 514 5.75 -6.23 20.41
C SER A 514 5.63 -4.72 20.56
N ARG A 515 4.42 -4.23 20.80
CA ARG A 515 4.17 -2.81 21.09
C ARG A 515 5.03 -2.27 22.25
N ASP A 516 5.33 -3.12 23.22
CA ASP A 516 5.88 -2.75 24.52
C ASP A 516 7.28 -3.31 24.79
N ARG A 517 7.85 -4.18 23.95
CA ARG A 517 9.22 -4.67 24.15
C ARG A 517 9.88 -5.24 22.91
N PHE A 518 11.21 -5.30 22.94
CA PHE A 518 11.98 -6.33 22.24
C PHE A 518 12.29 -7.48 23.21
N GLN A 519 12.26 -8.70 22.70
CA GLN A 519 12.75 -9.89 23.38
C GLN A 519 13.68 -10.65 22.44
N VAL A 520 14.75 -11.20 23.00
CA VAL A 520 15.70 -12.03 22.29
C VAL A 520 15.73 -13.41 22.93
N GLN A 521 15.65 -14.44 22.09
CA GLN A 521 15.74 -15.83 22.51
C GLN A 521 16.67 -16.61 21.58
N SER A 522 17.29 -17.66 22.13
CA SER A 522 18.09 -18.58 21.32
C SER A 522 17.21 -19.22 20.25
N LEU A 523 17.65 -19.27 19.00
CA LEU A 523 16.87 -19.81 17.89
C LEU A 523 16.81 -21.36 17.92
N ALA A 524 17.67 -22.01 18.71
CA ALA A 524 17.68 -23.46 18.89
C ALA A 524 16.67 -23.93 19.97
N ALA A 525 16.72 -23.32 21.15
CA ALA A 525 15.96 -23.76 22.32
C ALA A 525 14.80 -22.83 22.68
N LEU A 526 14.65 -21.70 21.97
CA LEU A 526 13.68 -20.64 22.25
C LEU A 526 13.72 -20.09 23.68
N ARG A 527 14.81 -20.33 24.42
CA ARG A 527 15.05 -19.77 25.74
C ARG A 527 15.32 -18.27 25.63
N VAL A 528 14.57 -17.49 26.41
CA VAL A 528 14.76 -16.04 26.52
C VAL A 528 16.15 -15.76 27.07
N SER A 529 16.90 -14.95 26.35
CA SER A 529 18.24 -14.48 26.71
C SER A 529 18.21 -13.05 27.22
N GLY A 530 17.24 -12.26 26.77
CA GLY A 530 17.04 -10.90 27.27
C GLY A 530 15.77 -10.26 26.73
N SER A 531 15.37 -9.15 27.34
CA SER A 531 14.29 -8.30 26.85
C SER A 531 14.53 -6.84 27.21
N VAL A 532 14.05 -5.94 26.37
CA VAL A 532 14.04 -4.49 26.61
C VAL A 532 12.61 -4.01 26.47
N VAL A 533 12.03 -3.48 27.55
CA VAL A 533 10.67 -2.92 27.57
C VAL A 533 10.71 -1.45 27.13
N PHE A 534 9.75 -1.04 26.31
CA PHE A 534 9.53 0.34 25.90
C PHE A 534 8.46 1.01 26.76
N GLY A 535 8.65 2.28 27.09
CA GLY A 535 7.72 3.08 27.88
C GLY A 535 8.16 3.25 29.34
N PRO A 536 7.44 4.06 30.15
CA PRO A 536 7.80 4.28 31.53
C PRO A 536 7.80 2.96 32.30
N ALA A 537 8.82 2.75 33.14
CA ALA A 537 8.97 1.54 33.92
C ALA A 537 7.68 1.28 34.73
N PRO A 538 7.21 0.02 34.83
CA PRO A 538 6.09 -0.31 35.70
C PRO A 538 6.43 0.11 37.14
N GLY A 539 5.83 1.22 37.60
CA GLY A 539 6.09 1.84 38.90
C GLY A 539 6.35 3.36 38.89
N ALA A 540 6.63 3.97 37.74
CA ALA A 540 6.98 5.40 37.68
C ALA A 540 5.79 6.39 37.62
N GLU A 541 4.54 5.90 37.60
CA GLU A 541 3.32 6.74 37.66
C GLU A 541 2.73 6.85 39.08
N ALA A 542 3.43 6.36 40.09
CA ALA A 542 2.99 6.39 41.50
C ALA A 542 4.00 7.09 42.44
N ALA A 543 4.66 8.15 41.95
CA ALA A 543 5.44 9.07 42.77
C ALA A 543 5.03 10.52 42.47
#